data_AF-A0A962HTI6-F1
#
_entry.id   AF-A0A962HTI6-F1
#
_cell.length_a   1.000
_cell.length_b   1.000
_cell.length_c   1.000
_cell.angle_alpha   90.00
_cell.angle_beta   90.00
_cell.angle_gamma   90.00
#
_symmetry.space_group_name_H-M   'P 1'
#
loop_
_entity.id
_entity.type
_entity.pdbx_description
1 polymer ?
#
loop_
_entity_poly.entity_id
_entity_poly.type
_entity_poly.pdbx_seq_one_letter_code
_entity_poly.pdbx_strand_id
1 'polypeptide(L)'
;MYTQIERTSTGLELTLSGAWLAANLPAIDAELSAIDWRGAGALGVSTSNAALLDLSGAWRLRKLLRQVQAAGRQVEWRTPEPELLHLVEKTLDQGGPPVPPQSSESEFQPISALGQQVMVRVENAKSGLDFIGRVAAMSTTVLTSFRRLRPISIARHVYDTGITAVPIVSLIAFLITIIIAYIAAEELRQFGAEIYVVDTVTIGVLRELGVLLTAIIVAGRSGSAFAAEIGAMKLNEEVDALRASGVNPIEVLVLPRVAGLVIALPLLTVIADAIGLTGGAVLCRLLLDMPLVQYLTEMKSAIGPTTFWVGIIKAPVFALLIALSASYRGL
;
A
#
# COMPACT_ATOMS: atom_id res chain seq x y z
N MET A 1 0.84 38.86 -22.59
CA MET A 1 0.84 38.68 -24.05
C MET A 1 2.13 38.00 -24.40
N TYR A 2 2.04 36.77 -24.90
CA TYR A 2 3.19 35.89 -25.15
C TYR A 2 3.51 35.77 -26.65
N THR A 3 2.59 36.23 -27.49
CA THR A 3 2.72 36.24 -28.94
C THR A 3 2.32 37.62 -29.49
N GLN A 4 3.11 38.12 -30.43
CA GLN A 4 2.76 39.28 -31.25
C GLN A 4 2.73 38.86 -32.70
N ILE A 5 1.73 39.36 -33.43
CA ILE A 5 1.45 38.93 -34.80
C ILE A 5 1.36 40.15 -35.69
N GLU A 6 2.19 40.17 -36.73
CA GLU A 6 2.13 41.19 -37.78
C GLU A 6 1.83 40.52 -39.11
N ARG A 7 0.89 41.09 -39.88
CA ARG A 7 0.59 40.64 -41.24
C ARG A 7 1.42 41.45 -42.23
N THR A 8 2.29 40.77 -42.96
CA THR A 8 3.16 41.37 -43.98
C THR A 8 2.61 41.07 -45.36
N SER A 9 3.00 41.85 -46.38
CA SER A 9 2.53 41.69 -47.77
C SER A 9 2.78 40.31 -48.41
N THR A 10 3.64 39.48 -47.79
CA THR A 10 4.02 38.15 -48.26
C THR A 10 3.71 37.01 -47.28
N GLY A 11 3.15 37.29 -46.09
CA GLY A 11 2.91 36.26 -45.07
C GLY A 11 2.51 36.78 -43.69
N LEU A 12 2.53 35.89 -42.70
CA LEU A 12 2.32 36.20 -41.27
C LEU A 12 3.65 36.15 -40.53
N GLU A 13 3.88 37.09 -39.63
CA GLU A 13 5.06 37.13 -38.77
C GLU A 13 4.65 36.93 -37.31
N LEU A 14 5.18 35.87 -36.69
CA LEU A 14 4.95 35.51 -35.30
C LEU A 14 6.19 35.86 -34.48
N THR A 15 6.06 36.86 -33.63
CA THR A 15 7.09 37.24 -32.66
C THR A 15 6.75 36.66 -31.29
N LEU A 16 7.62 35.79 -30.78
CA LEU A 16 7.50 35.23 -29.43
C LEU A 16 7.94 36.28 -28.42
N SER A 17 7.11 36.53 -27.42
CA SER A 17 7.37 37.49 -26.35
C SER A 17 7.13 36.88 -24.96
N GLY A 18 7.81 37.41 -23.94
CA GLY A 18 7.63 36.95 -22.56
C GLY A 18 8.28 35.59 -22.26
N ALA A 19 7.84 34.96 -21.16
CA ALA A 19 8.41 33.70 -20.66
C ALA A 19 7.55 32.50 -21.09
N TRP A 20 8.09 31.70 -22.01
CA TRP A 20 7.47 30.48 -22.54
C TRP A 20 7.80 29.29 -21.62
N LEU A 21 7.11 29.27 -20.48
CA LEU A 21 7.26 28.27 -19.42
C LEU A 21 5.99 27.43 -19.28
N ALA A 22 6.12 26.21 -18.75
CA ALA A 22 5.02 25.28 -18.47
C ALA A 22 3.87 25.92 -17.66
N ALA A 23 4.20 26.83 -16.74
CA ALA A 23 3.21 27.55 -15.93
C ALA A 23 2.28 28.45 -16.77
N ASN A 24 2.75 28.93 -17.92
CA ASN A 24 2.05 29.86 -18.80
C ASN A 24 1.43 29.18 -20.03
N LEU A 25 1.57 27.86 -20.14
CA LEU A 25 1.14 27.08 -21.31
C LEU A 25 -0.35 27.26 -21.67
N PRO A 26 -1.31 27.31 -20.71
CA PRO A 26 -2.72 27.54 -21.05
C PRO A 26 -2.97 28.89 -21.74
N ALA A 27 -2.26 29.94 -21.32
CA ALA A 27 -2.38 31.27 -21.91
C ALA A 27 -1.72 31.32 -23.31
N ILE A 28 -0.55 30.70 -23.45
CA ILE A 28 0.15 30.56 -24.74
C ILE A 28 -0.72 29.77 -25.74
N ASP A 29 -1.38 28.70 -25.29
CA ASP A 29 -2.26 27.88 -26.14
C ASP A 29 -3.49 28.64 -26.62
N ALA A 30 -4.10 29.44 -25.74
CA ALA A 30 -5.22 30.30 -26.11
C ALA A 30 -4.80 31.36 -27.15
N GLU A 31 -3.65 32.01 -26.96
CA GLU A 31 -3.14 32.99 -27.91
C GLU A 31 -2.76 32.34 -29.26
N LEU A 32 -2.09 31.18 -29.24
CA LEU A 32 -1.68 30.47 -30.46
C LEU A 32 -2.85 29.86 -31.25
N SER A 33 -3.92 29.44 -30.57
CA SER A 33 -5.12 28.90 -31.23
C SER A 33 -6.00 29.99 -31.86
N ALA A 34 -5.91 31.22 -31.36
CA ALA A 34 -6.57 32.38 -31.96
C ALA A 34 -5.90 32.87 -33.26
N ILE A 35 -4.73 32.36 -33.61
CA ILE A 35 -3.97 32.76 -34.80
C ILE A 35 -4.55 32.08 -36.04
N ASP A 36 -5.17 32.86 -36.92
CA ASP A 36 -5.56 32.38 -38.24
C ASP A 36 -4.40 32.50 -39.24
N TRP A 37 -3.60 31.43 -39.31
CA TRP A 37 -2.48 31.28 -40.24
C TRP A 37 -2.89 30.66 -41.60
N ARG A 38 -4.16 30.24 -41.77
CA ARG A 38 -4.60 29.51 -42.97
C ARG A 38 -4.60 30.37 -44.23
N GLY A 39 -4.75 31.68 -44.08
CA GLY A 39 -4.74 32.65 -45.18
C GLY A 39 -3.34 33.13 -45.63
N ALA A 40 -2.26 32.80 -44.92
CA ALA A 40 -0.91 33.27 -45.25
C ALA A 40 -0.11 32.23 -46.07
N GLY A 41 0.68 32.71 -47.04
CA GLY A 41 1.53 31.86 -47.87
C GLY A 41 2.79 31.34 -47.15
N ALA A 42 3.33 32.14 -46.23
CA ALA A 42 4.48 31.82 -45.40
C ALA A 42 4.31 32.35 -43.97
N LEU A 43 4.91 31.65 -43.00
CA LEU A 43 4.97 32.03 -41.59
C LEU A 43 6.42 32.33 -41.20
N GLY A 44 6.73 33.60 -40.94
CA GLY A 44 7.98 34.02 -40.33
C GLY A 44 7.93 33.88 -38.81
N VAL A 45 8.94 33.29 -38.19
CA VAL A 45 9.03 33.17 -36.72
C VAL A 45 10.24 33.93 -36.19
N SER A 46 10.00 34.79 -35.21
CA SER A 46 11.01 35.59 -34.53
C SER A 46 10.98 35.31 -33.03
N THR A 47 12.14 34.97 -32.47
CA THR A 47 12.36 34.63 -31.05
C THR A 47 13.06 35.75 -30.28
N SER A 48 13.24 36.93 -30.88
CA SER A 48 14.05 38.03 -30.35
C SER A 48 13.57 38.58 -29.01
N ASN A 49 12.28 38.42 -28.68
CA ASN A 49 11.65 39.02 -27.50
C ASN A 49 11.23 37.98 -26.43
N ALA A 50 11.56 36.70 -26.65
CA ALA A 50 11.29 35.62 -25.70
C ALA A 50 12.48 35.51 -24.73
N ALA A 51 12.28 35.91 -23.48
CA ALA A 51 13.35 35.96 -22.49
C ALA A 51 13.75 34.56 -21.98
N LEU A 52 12.82 33.59 -21.97
CA LEU A 52 13.04 32.21 -21.48
C LEU A 52 12.10 31.24 -22.24
N LEU A 53 12.66 30.15 -22.77
CA LEU A 53 11.94 29.05 -23.41
C LEU A 53 12.27 27.75 -22.67
N ASP A 54 11.29 27.02 -22.17
CA ASP A 54 11.49 25.68 -21.60
C ASP A 54 11.07 24.55 -22.56
N LEU A 55 11.22 23.30 -22.13
CA LEU A 55 10.87 22.12 -22.93
C LEU A 55 9.38 22.08 -23.31
N SER A 56 8.48 22.53 -22.42
CA SER A 56 7.04 22.56 -22.66
C SER A 56 6.67 23.62 -23.71
N GLY A 57 7.25 24.82 -23.61
CA GLY A 57 7.11 25.88 -24.60
C GLY A 57 7.69 25.51 -25.96
N ALA A 58 8.89 24.91 -25.97
CA ALA A 58 9.53 24.44 -27.21
C ALA A 58 8.70 23.35 -27.91
N TRP A 59 8.16 22.39 -27.15
CA TRP A 59 7.28 21.36 -27.70
C TRP A 59 6.01 21.94 -28.32
N ARG A 60 5.41 22.95 -27.66
CA ARG A 60 4.19 23.57 -28.17
C ARG A 60 4.43 24.39 -29.44
N LEU A 61 5.52 25.14 -29.47
CA LEU A 61 5.97 25.87 -30.66
C LEU A 61 6.19 24.89 -31.82
N ARG A 62 6.89 23.78 -31.60
CA ARG A 62 7.07 22.72 -32.61
C ARG A 62 5.75 22.18 -33.13
N LYS A 63 4.78 21.92 -32.25
CA LYS A 63 3.45 21.41 -32.66
C LYS A 63 2.75 22.37 -33.62
N LEU A 64 2.84 23.68 -33.37
CA LEU A 64 2.32 24.71 -34.28
C LEU A 64 3.08 24.70 -35.61
N LEU A 65 4.42 24.71 -35.58
CA LEU A 65 5.26 24.72 -36.79
C LEU A 65 4.98 23.50 -37.68
N ARG A 66 4.87 22.30 -37.09
CA ARG A 66 4.50 21.08 -37.82
C ARG A 66 3.09 21.14 -38.40
N GLN A 67 2.12 21.75 -37.71
CA GLN A 67 0.77 21.94 -38.26
C GLN A 67 0.78 22.86 -39.50
N VAL A 68 1.58 23.92 -39.46
CA VAL A 68 1.74 24.88 -40.56
C VAL A 68 2.47 24.23 -41.76
N GLN A 69 3.55 23.49 -41.51
CA GLN A 69 4.28 22.73 -42.53
C GLN A 69 3.43 21.60 -43.15
N ALA A 70 2.67 20.87 -42.35
CA ALA A 70 1.76 19.82 -42.83
C ALA A 70 0.63 20.38 -43.71
N ALA A 71 0.24 21.65 -43.51
CA ALA A 71 -0.68 22.38 -44.37
C ALA A 71 -0.02 22.93 -45.66
N GLY A 72 1.24 22.58 -45.93
CA GLY A 72 1.97 22.97 -47.14
C GLY A 72 2.47 24.42 -47.14
N ARG A 73 2.53 25.07 -45.98
CA ARG A 73 3.04 26.45 -45.84
C ARG A 73 4.53 26.45 -45.48
N GLN A 74 5.27 27.42 -46.01
CA GLN A 74 6.70 27.58 -45.67
C GLN A 74 6.85 28.28 -44.33
N VAL A 75 7.77 27.78 -43.50
CA VAL A 75 8.16 28.38 -42.22
C VAL A 75 9.58 28.93 -42.37
N GLU A 76 9.76 30.22 -42.13
CA GLU A 76 11.06 30.88 -42.19
C GLU A 76 11.45 31.45 -40.83
N TRP A 77 12.68 31.21 -40.41
CA TRP A 77 13.23 31.80 -39.19
C TRP A 77 13.82 33.17 -39.46
N ARG A 78 13.35 34.20 -38.74
CA ARG A 78 13.91 35.57 -38.79
C ARG A 78 15.05 35.77 -37.80
N THR A 79 15.09 34.95 -36.76
CA THR A 79 16.14 34.91 -35.72
C THR A 79 16.76 33.52 -35.67
N PRO A 80 17.92 33.33 -35.01
CA PRO A 80 18.48 32.01 -34.81
C PRO A 80 17.47 31.10 -34.11
N GLU A 81 17.36 29.87 -34.62
CA GLU A 81 16.49 28.86 -34.03
C GLU A 81 16.89 28.59 -32.57
N PRO A 82 15.92 28.52 -31.63
CA PRO A 82 16.22 28.21 -30.24
C PRO A 82 16.88 26.83 -30.07
N GLU A 83 17.97 26.75 -29.31
CA GLU A 83 18.72 25.51 -29.07
C GLU A 83 17.86 24.38 -28.49
N LEU A 84 16.92 24.71 -27.60
CA LEU A 84 15.96 23.76 -27.03
C LEU A 84 15.01 23.16 -28.08
N LEU A 85 14.65 23.91 -29.12
CA LEU A 85 13.80 23.39 -30.20
C LEU A 85 14.57 22.33 -31.00
N HIS A 86 15.81 22.64 -31.36
CA HIS A 86 16.72 21.73 -32.04
C HIS A 86 16.97 20.45 -31.20
N LEU A 87 17.16 20.58 -29.89
CA LEU A 87 17.29 19.42 -28.99
C LEU A 87 16.04 18.52 -29.05
N VAL A 88 14.85 19.12 -28.96
CA VAL A 88 13.57 18.40 -29.01
C VAL A 88 13.36 17.73 -30.37
N GLU A 89 13.70 18.40 -31.48
CA GLU A 89 13.69 17.84 -32.84
C GLU A 89 14.59 16.63 -32.97
N LYS A 90 15.87 16.77 -32.58
CA LYS A 90 16.86 15.70 -32.62
C LYS A 90 16.47 14.49 -31.76
N THR A 91 15.88 14.70 -30.60
CA THR A 91 15.42 13.60 -29.72
C THR A 91 14.21 12.85 -30.29
N LEU A 92 13.28 13.55 -30.94
CA LEU A 92 12.06 12.94 -31.46
C LEU A 92 12.24 12.31 -32.85
N ASP A 93 13.15 12.86 -33.67
CA ASP A 93 13.49 12.27 -34.97
C ASP A 93 14.36 11.01 -34.85
N GLN A 94 14.92 10.74 -33.65
CA GLN A 94 15.54 9.46 -33.31
C GLN A 94 14.55 8.29 -33.20
N GLY A 95 13.26 8.52 -33.46
CA GLY A 95 12.24 7.47 -33.47
C GLY A 95 12.04 6.90 -32.07
N GLY A 96 11.28 7.61 -31.23
CA GLY A 96 10.76 7.02 -30.00
C GLY A 96 9.97 5.73 -30.31
N PRO A 97 9.80 4.82 -29.32
CA PRO A 97 9.00 3.63 -29.50
C PRO A 97 7.62 4.02 -30.06
N PRO A 98 7.05 3.23 -31.00
CA PRO A 98 5.81 3.57 -31.67
C PRO A 98 4.75 3.92 -30.63
N VAL A 99 4.19 5.13 -30.74
CA VAL A 99 3.09 5.55 -29.86
C VAL A 99 1.97 4.54 -30.05
N PRO A 100 1.54 3.81 -29.01
CA PRO A 100 0.47 2.86 -29.15
C PRO A 100 -0.76 3.60 -29.70
N PRO A 101 -1.48 3.04 -30.67
CA PRO A 101 -2.65 3.71 -31.25
C PRO A 101 -3.58 4.10 -30.11
N GLN A 102 -3.91 5.40 -30.02
CA GLN A 102 -4.91 5.88 -29.08
C GLN A 102 -6.22 5.16 -29.43
N SER A 103 -6.61 4.19 -28.61
CA SER A 103 -7.82 3.43 -28.79
C SER A 103 -8.98 4.42 -28.78
N SER A 104 -9.59 4.63 -29.95
CA SER A 104 -10.86 5.34 -30.11
C SER A 104 -11.79 4.93 -28.98
N GLU A 105 -12.39 5.91 -28.31
CA GLU A 105 -13.36 5.70 -27.23
C GLU A 105 -14.39 4.66 -27.68
N SER A 106 -14.21 3.43 -27.19
CA SER A 106 -15.01 2.28 -27.58
C SER A 106 -16.14 2.16 -26.56
N GLU A 107 -17.35 1.87 -27.03
CA GLU A 107 -18.59 1.62 -26.27
C GLU A 107 -18.44 0.60 -25.12
N PHE A 108 -17.29 -0.07 -25.02
CA PHE A 108 -16.90 -0.99 -23.96
C PHE A 108 -15.95 -0.40 -22.90
N GLN A 109 -15.89 0.92 -22.75
CA GLN A 109 -15.14 1.63 -21.71
C GLN A 109 -15.22 1.02 -20.29
N PRO A 110 -16.40 0.56 -19.80
CA PRO A 110 -16.45 -0.11 -18.49
C PRO A 110 -15.76 -1.48 -18.48
N ILE A 111 -15.80 -2.24 -19.58
CA ILE A 111 -15.14 -3.55 -19.69
C ILE A 111 -13.63 -3.39 -19.86
N SER A 112 -13.17 -2.38 -20.61
CA SER A 112 -11.74 -2.09 -20.74
C SER A 112 -11.16 -1.55 -19.43
N ALA A 113 -11.90 -0.72 -18.68
CA ALA A 113 -11.52 -0.29 -17.33
C ALA A 113 -11.43 -1.47 -16.36
N LEU A 114 -12.40 -2.40 -16.38
CA LEU A 114 -12.34 -3.67 -15.64
C LEU A 114 -11.11 -4.49 -16.03
N GLY A 115 -10.83 -4.62 -17.34
CA GLY A 115 -9.65 -5.33 -17.85
C GLY A 115 -8.34 -4.73 -17.34
N GLN A 116 -8.21 -3.40 -17.37
CA GLN A 116 -7.03 -2.70 -16.84
C GLN A 116 -6.88 -2.91 -15.32
N GLN A 117 -7.97 -2.83 -14.55
CA GLN A 117 -7.95 -3.08 -13.11
C GLN A 117 -7.54 -4.53 -12.79
N VAL A 118 -8.06 -5.50 -13.54
CA VAL A 118 -7.71 -6.92 -13.37
C VAL A 118 -6.23 -7.13 -13.67
N MET A 119 -5.70 -6.54 -14.75
CA MET A 119 -4.29 -6.66 -15.09
C MET A 119 -3.37 -6.09 -14.00
N VAL A 120 -3.69 -4.91 -13.47
CA VAL A 120 -2.95 -4.31 -12.35
C VAL A 120 -3.03 -5.19 -11.09
N ARG A 121 -4.19 -5.81 -10.82
CA ARG A 121 -4.35 -6.73 -9.67
C ARG A 121 -3.51 -7.99 -9.83
N VAL A 122 -3.45 -8.57 -11.04
CA VAL A 122 -2.63 -9.75 -11.33
C VAL A 122 -1.15 -9.44 -11.17
N GLU A 123 -0.69 -8.29 -11.65
CA GLU A 123 0.71 -7.86 -11.51
C GLU A 123 1.10 -7.63 -10.04
N ASN A 124 0.22 -6.99 -9.26
CA ASN A 124 0.40 -6.84 -7.82
C ASN A 124 0.41 -8.20 -7.09
N ALA A 125 -0.44 -9.15 -7.49
CA ALA A 125 -0.46 -10.49 -6.91
C ALA A 125 0.85 -11.25 -7.20
N LYS A 126 1.38 -11.14 -8.43
CA LYS A 126 2.69 -11.71 -8.80
C LYS A 126 3.81 -11.11 -7.95
N SER A 127 3.81 -9.79 -7.76
CA SER A 127 4.80 -9.08 -6.93
C SER A 127 4.74 -9.51 -5.46
N GLY A 128 3.53 -9.73 -4.92
CA GLY A 128 3.33 -10.27 -3.59
C GLY A 128 3.86 -11.70 -3.45
N LEU A 129 3.59 -12.56 -4.42
CA LEU A 129 4.11 -13.94 -4.46
C LEU A 129 5.65 -13.97 -4.52
N ASP A 130 6.24 -13.10 -5.34
CA ASP A 130 7.69 -12.93 -5.44
C ASP A 130 8.31 -12.45 -4.11
N PHE A 131 7.66 -11.51 -3.42
CA PHE A 131 8.07 -11.11 -2.06
C PHE A 131 8.02 -12.27 -1.07
N ILE A 132 6.91 -13.02 -1.02
CA ILE A 132 6.77 -14.18 -0.12
C ILE A 132 7.85 -15.22 -0.44
N GLY A 133 8.11 -15.49 -1.72
CA GLY A 133 9.16 -16.41 -2.17
C GLY A 133 10.55 -15.99 -1.70
N ARG A 134 10.88 -14.69 -1.81
CA ARG A 134 12.14 -14.14 -1.28
C ARG A 134 12.24 -14.26 0.24
N VAL A 135 11.19 -13.97 0.98
CA VAL A 135 11.20 -14.11 2.45
C VAL A 135 11.36 -15.57 2.85
N ALA A 136 10.70 -16.50 2.16
CA ALA A 136 10.84 -17.94 2.42
C ALA A 136 12.27 -18.43 2.16
N ALA A 137 12.86 -18.06 1.02
CA ALA A 137 14.25 -18.40 0.67
C ALA A 137 15.28 -17.77 1.64
N MET A 138 15.00 -16.55 2.13
CA MET A 138 15.87 -15.93 3.12
C MET A 138 15.72 -16.57 4.50
N SER A 139 14.49 -16.95 4.88
CA SER A 139 14.21 -17.64 6.14
C SER A 139 14.97 -18.95 6.23
N THR A 140 15.00 -19.76 5.16
CA THR A 140 15.77 -21.01 5.12
C THR A 140 17.27 -20.76 5.24
N THR A 141 17.79 -19.71 4.58
CA THR A 141 19.21 -19.33 4.65
C THR A 141 19.62 -18.82 6.05
N VAL A 142 18.72 -18.14 6.75
CA VAL A 142 18.98 -17.62 8.09
C VAL A 142 18.81 -18.71 9.16
N LEU A 143 17.88 -19.64 8.96
CA LEU A 143 17.73 -20.82 9.83
C LEU A 143 18.98 -21.72 9.83
N THR A 144 19.73 -21.76 8.73
CA THR A 144 21.01 -22.51 8.67
C THR A 144 22.19 -21.74 9.31
N SER A 145 22.03 -20.47 9.66
CA SER A 145 23.08 -19.66 10.30
C SER A 145 22.54 -18.81 11.45
N PHE A 146 22.61 -19.34 12.68
CA PHE A 146 22.09 -18.68 13.89
C PHE A 146 22.66 -17.28 14.15
N ARG A 147 23.88 -16.99 13.69
CA ARG A 147 24.51 -15.66 13.82
C ARG A 147 23.80 -14.57 12.99
N ARG A 148 23.08 -14.94 11.92
CA ARG A 148 22.34 -14.00 11.07
C ARG A 148 20.98 -13.60 11.66
N LEU A 149 20.46 -14.34 12.65
CA LEU A 149 19.14 -14.12 13.25
C LEU A 149 19.03 -12.84 14.09
N ARG A 150 20.13 -12.14 14.39
CA ARG A 150 20.17 -10.90 15.18
C ARG A 150 19.23 -11.00 16.42
N PRO A 151 19.51 -11.90 17.37
CA PRO A 151 18.56 -12.27 18.42
C PRO A 151 18.10 -11.09 19.29
N ILE A 152 18.94 -10.07 19.47
CA ILE A 152 18.57 -8.83 20.16
C ILE A 152 17.42 -8.10 19.46
N SER A 153 17.42 -8.07 18.12
CA SER A 153 16.34 -7.46 17.34
C SER A 153 15.04 -8.24 17.46
N ILE A 154 15.11 -9.58 17.45
CA ILE A 154 13.94 -10.44 17.67
C ILE A 154 13.37 -10.19 19.07
N ALA A 155 14.22 -10.21 20.10
CA ALA A 155 13.80 -9.98 21.49
C ALA A 155 13.13 -8.61 21.67
N ARG A 156 13.65 -7.56 21.01
CA ARG A 156 13.01 -6.24 20.98
C ARG A 156 11.61 -6.32 20.37
N HIS A 157 11.44 -6.95 19.21
CA HIS A 157 10.12 -7.10 18.61
C HIS A 157 9.16 -7.96 19.44
N VAL A 158 9.65 -8.98 20.16
CA VAL A 158 8.84 -9.75 21.13
C VAL A 158 8.36 -8.86 22.27
N TYR A 159 9.22 -8.00 22.81
CA TYR A 159 8.85 -7.05 23.85
C TYR A 159 7.82 -6.02 23.34
N ASP A 160 8.13 -5.35 22.22
CA ASP A 160 7.32 -4.28 21.66
C ASP A 160 5.97 -4.79 21.16
N THR A 161 5.92 -6.00 20.60
CA THR A 161 4.69 -6.55 20.02
C THR A 161 3.91 -7.39 21.02
N GLY A 162 4.61 -8.11 21.90
CA GLY A 162 4.02 -8.97 22.92
C GLY A 162 3.65 -8.18 24.16
N ILE A 163 4.65 -7.84 24.98
CA ILE A 163 4.45 -7.32 26.34
C ILE A 163 3.61 -6.04 26.35
N THR A 164 3.91 -5.10 25.46
CA THR A 164 3.17 -3.83 25.46
C THR A 164 1.71 -4.00 24.98
N ALA A 165 1.38 -5.10 24.29
CA ALA A 165 0.02 -5.38 23.79
C ALA A 165 -0.86 -6.08 24.83
N VAL A 166 -0.25 -6.65 25.87
CA VAL A 166 -0.96 -7.38 26.93
C VAL A 166 -2.16 -6.61 27.48
N PRO A 167 -2.08 -5.32 27.87
CA PRO A 167 -3.22 -4.64 28.50
C PRO A 167 -4.45 -4.54 27.59
N ILE A 168 -4.24 -4.22 26.31
CA ILE A 168 -5.32 -4.05 25.33
C ILE A 168 -5.93 -5.40 24.98
N VAL A 169 -5.09 -6.41 24.72
CA VAL A 169 -5.56 -7.78 24.42
C VAL A 169 -6.33 -8.36 25.60
N SER A 170 -5.83 -8.19 26.82
CA SER A 170 -6.48 -8.64 28.05
C SER A 170 -7.86 -8.02 28.24
N LEU A 171 -7.94 -6.70 28.11
CA LEU A 171 -9.20 -5.97 28.28
C LEU A 171 -10.24 -6.40 27.25
N ILE A 172 -9.85 -6.50 25.97
CA ILE A 172 -10.77 -6.88 24.91
C ILE A 172 -11.19 -8.35 25.05
N ALA A 173 -10.26 -9.26 25.34
CA ALA A 173 -10.59 -10.67 25.57
C ALA A 173 -11.59 -10.83 26.74
N PHE A 174 -11.35 -10.14 27.86
CA PHE A 174 -12.26 -10.13 28.99
C PHE A 174 -13.67 -9.67 28.61
N LEU A 175 -13.79 -8.48 27.98
CA LEU A 175 -15.08 -7.89 27.65
C LEU A 175 -15.84 -8.71 26.60
N ILE A 176 -15.14 -9.17 25.55
CA ILE A 176 -15.77 -9.97 24.50
C ILE A 176 -16.25 -11.31 25.04
N THR A 177 -15.48 -11.97 25.91
CA THR A 177 -15.92 -13.24 26.50
C THR A 177 -17.12 -13.05 27.43
N ILE A 178 -17.20 -11.95 28.19
CA ILE A 178 -18.41 -11.63 28.98
C ILE A 178 -19.64 -11.52 28.07
N ILE A 179 -19.52 -10.78 26.97
CA ILE A 179 -20.62 -10.58 26.01
C ILE A 179 -21.05 -11.92 25.41
N ILE A 180 -20.10 -12.76 25.01
CA ILE A 180 -20.39 -14.07 24.41
C ILE A 180 -21.03 -15.01 25.42
N ALA A 181 -20.53 -15.03 26.66
CA ALA A 181 -21.12 -15.81 27.73
C ALA A 181 -22.58 -15.37 28.01
N TYR A 182 -22.87 -14.06 27.90
CA TYR A 182 -24.22 -13.53 28.12
C TYR A 182 -25.17 -13.96 27.01
N ILE A 183 -24.74 -13.82 25.76
CA ILE A 183 -25.52 -14.28 24.60
C ILE A 183 -25.76 -15.79 24.70
N ALA A 184 -24.73 -16.57 25.03
CA ALA A 184 -24.86 -18.02 25.17
C ALA A 184 -25.82 -18.41 26.30
N ALA A 185 -25.78 -17.70 27.45
CA ALA A 185 -26.69 -17.95 28.56
C ALA A 185 -28.14 -17.66 28.18
N GLU A 186 -28.40 -16.54 27.51
CA GLU A 186 -29.75 -16.16 27.09
C GLU A 186 -30.34 -17.13 26.05
N GLU A 187 -29.50 -17.62 25.12
CA GLU A 187 -29.88 -18.64 24.14
C GLU A 187 -30.16 -20.00 24.81
N LEU A 188 -29.25 -20.48 25.66
CA LEU A 188 -29.36 -21.80 26.31
C LEU A 188 -30.47 -21.85 27.36
N ARG A 189 -30.82 -20.71 27.96
CA ARG A 189 -31.94 -20.60 28.91
C ARG A 189 -33.27 -21.02 28.29
N GLN A 190 -33.48 -20.73 27.00
CA GLN A 190 -34.70 -21.12 26.28
C GLN A 190 -34.86 -22.65 26.19
N PHE A 191 -33.76 -23.38 26.32
CA PHE A 191 -33.71 -24.84 26.28
C PHE A 191 -33.51 -25.46 27.68
N GLY A 192 -33.45 -24.66 28.74
CA GLY A 192 -33.15 -25.12 30.11
C GLY A 192 -31.72 -25.67 30.26
N ALA A 193 -30.79 -25.25 29.40
CA ALA A 193 -29.47 -25.85 29.21
C ALA A 193 -28.32 -24.92 29.66
N GLU A 194 -28.58 -24.03 30.63
CA GLU A 194 -27.67 -22.95 31.05
C GLU A 194 -26.31 -23.44 31.57
N ILE A 195 -26.20 -24.69 32.02
CA ILE A 195 -24.93 -25.29 32.46
C ILE A 195 -23.90 -25.39 31.32
N TYR A 196 -24.36 -25.56 30.07
CA TYR A 196 -23.51 -25.69 28.89
C TYR A 196 -22.97 -24.34 28.36
N VAL A 197 -23.29 -23.23 29.05
CA VAL A 197 -22.66 -21.93 28.78
C VAL A 197 -21.15 -22.02 29.01
N VAL A 198 -20.73 -22.74 30.05
CA VAL A 198 -19.31 -22.93 30.38
C VAL A 198 -18.60 -23.66 29.24
N ASP A 199 -19.21 -24.70 28.67
CA ASP A 199 -18.66 -25.45 27.54
C ASP A 199 -18.48 -24.55 26.31
N THR A 200 -19.52 -23.78 25.98
CA THR A 200 -19.52 -22.86 24.83
C THR A 200 -18.41 -21.82 24.95
N VAL A 201 -18.30 -21.19 26.12
CA VAL A 201 -17.27 -20.18 26.39
C VAL A 201 -15.88 -20.81 26.37
N THR A 202 -15.70 -21.94 27.05
CA THR A 202 -14.40 -22.58 27.20
C THR A 202 -13.85 -23.07 25.87
N ILE A 203 -14.66 -23.81 25.12
CA ILE A 203 -14.28 -24.34 23.80
C ILE A 203 -14.12 -23.19 22.81
N GLY A 204 -15.03 -22.23 22.81
CA GLY A 204 -15.01 -21.08 21.90
C GLY A 204 -13.77 -20.19 22.08
N VAL A 205 -13.43 -19.86 23.33
CA VAL A 205 -12.24 -19.05 23.65
C VAL A 205 -10.97 -19.77 23.24
N LEU A 206 -10.76 -20.99 23.74
CA LEU A 206 -9.51 -21.74 23.54
C LEU A 206 -9.24 -22.15 22.10
N ARG A 207 -10.28 -22.40 21.28
CA ARG A 207 -10.09 -22.90 19.90
C ARG A 207 -10.07 -21.81 18.84
N GLU A 208 -10.84 -20.76 19.05
CA GLU A 208 -11.16 -19.79 18.00
C GLU A 208 -10.97 -18.35 18.47
N LEU A 209 -11.71 -17.92 19.49
CA LEU A 209 -11.85 -16.49 19.79
C LEU A 209 -10.59 -15.88 20.37
N GLY A 210 -9.90 -16.54 21.30
CA GLY A 210 -8.71 -15.98 21.93
C GLY A 210 -7.61 -15.69 20.91
N VAL A 211 -7.35 -16.64 20.02
CA VAL A 211 -6.36 -16.47 18.95
C VAL A 211 -6.79 -15.47 17.89
N LEU A 212 -8.07 -15.47 17.48
CA LEU A 212 -8.59 -14.54 16.48
C LEU A 212 -8.58 -13.09 16.97
N LEU A 213 -9.07 -12.84 18.19
CA LEU A 213 -9.09 -11.50 18.78
C LEU A 213 -7.67 -10.96 18.94
N THR A 214 -6.77 -11.78 19.48
CA THR A 214 -5.36 -11.43 19.61
C THR A 214 -4.74 -11.09 18.25
N ALA A 215 -4.98 -11.91 17.23
CA ALA A 215 -4.47 -11.67 15.87
C ALA A 215 -4.98 -10.35 15.28
N ILE A 216 -6.29 -10.07 15.39
CA ILE A 216 -6.89 -8.83 14.86
C ILE A 216 -6.30 -7.59 15.54
N ILE A 217 -6.19 -7.61 16.87
CA ILE A 217 -5.64 -6.49 17.64
C ILE A 217 -4.17 -6.26 17.29
N VAL A 218 -3.37 -7.33 17.23
CA VAL A 218 -1.94 -7.23 16.92
C VAL A 218 -1.71 -6.82 15.47
N ALA A 219 -2.57 -7.25 14.53
CA ALA A 219 -2.56 -6.76 13.16
C ALA A 219 -2.81 -5.25 13.10
N GLY A 220 -3.82 -4.76 13.82
CA GLY A 220 -4.17 -3.35 13.87
C GLY A 220 -3.09 -2.49 14.51
N ARG A 221 -2.54 -2.89 15.65
CA ARG A 221 -1.55 -2.09 16.39
C ARG A 221 -0.13 -2.28 15.85
N SER A 222 0.40 -3.50 15.96
CA SER A 222 1.81 -3.79 15.66
C SER A 222 2.03 -3.99 14.17
N GLY A 223 1.09 -4.62 13.46
CA GLY A 223 1.14 -4.72 12.00
C GLY A 223 1.13 -3.35 11.31
N SER A 224 0.23 -2.45 11.70
CA SER A 224 0.24 -1.07 11.19
C SER A 224 1.51 -0.31 11.55
N ALA A 225 2.01 -0.48 12.78
CA ALA A 225 3.28 0.14 13.19
C ALA A 225 4.46 -0.36 12.34
N PHE A 226 4.54 -1.65 12.04
CA PHE A 226 5.58 -2.21 11.16
C PHE A 226 5.49 -1.65 9.73
N ALA A 227 4.28 -1.58 9.17
CA ALA A 227 4.08 -1.01 7.84
C ALA A 227 4.47 0.48 7.80
N ALA A 228 4.08 1.25 8.83
CA ALA A 228 4.41 2.66 8.95
C ALA A 228 5.91 2.89 9.15
N GLU A 229 6.57 2.10 9.99
CA GLU A 229 8.01 2.20 10.24
C GLU A 229 8.82 1.91 8.98
N ILE A 230 8.52 0.80 8.30
CA ILE A 230 9.19 0.44 7.05
C ILE A 230 8.89 1.47 5.95
N GLY A 231 7.64 1.96 5.88
CA GLY A 231 7.26 3.01 4.94
C GLY A 231 8.01 4.33 5.19
N ALA A 232 8.19 4.72 6.45
CA ALA A 232 8.99 5.90 6.80
C ALA A 232 10.46 5.71 6.42
N MET A 233 11.05 4.54 6.68
CA MET A 233 12.41 4.21 6.25
C MET A 233 12.56 4.22 4.73
N LYS A 234 11.52 3.80 3.99
CA LYS A 234 11.49 3.84 2.53
C LYS A 234 11.46 5.28 2.00
N LEU A 235 10.62 6.14 2.61
CA LEU A 235 10.52 7.56 2.24
C LEU A 235 11.80 8.35 2.55
N ASN A 236 12.52 7.98 3.61
CA ASN A 236 13.80 8.58 4.00
C ASN A 236 15.02 7.95 3.29
N GLU A 237 14.81 7.11 2.27
CA GLU A 237 15.87 6.40 1.52
C GLU A 237 16.77 5.48 2.36
N GLU A 238 16.41 5.18 3.61
CA GLU A 238 17.19 4.28 4.49
C GLU A 238 17.22 2.84 3.95
N VAL A 239 16.11 2.40 3.34
CA VAL A 239 16.02 1.07 2.69
C VAL A 239 16.97 0.96 1.49
N ASP A 240 17.12 2.04 0.72
CA ASP A 240 18.00 2.06 -0.44
C ASP A 240 19.48 2.23 -0.03
N ALA A 241 19.74 2.96 1.07
CA ALA A 241 21.06 3.01 1.69
C ALA A 241 21.55 1.63 2.16
N LEU A 242 20.66 0.81 2.74
CA LEU A 242 20.97 -0.58 3.09
C LEU A 242 21.35 -1.41 1.86
N ARG A 243 20.60 -1.27 0.75
CA ARG A 243 20.89 -1.96 -0.51
C ARG A 243 22.24 -1.51 -1.10
N ALA A 244 22.53 -0.22 -1.09
CA ALA A 244 23.80 0.34 -1.55
C ALA A 244 25.00 -0.16 -0.73
N SER A 245 24.78 -0.42 0.56
CA SER A 245 25.78 -0.99 1.47
C SER A 245 25.94 -2.52 1.33
N GLY A 246 25.23 -3.16 0.40
CA GLY A 246 25.26 -4.61 0.19
C GLY A 246 24.49 -5.44 1.23
N VAL A 247 23.65 -4.79 2.05
CA VAL A 247 22.85 -5.45 3.08
C VAL A 247 21.45 -5.71 2.55
N ASN A 248 20.95 -6.94 2.69
CA ASN A 248 19.59 -7.27 2.24
C ASN A 248 18.54 -6.71 3.20
N PRO A 249 17.63 -5.81 2.75
CA PRO A 249 16.59 -5.24 3.63
C PRO A 249 15.62 -6.29 4.19
N ILE A 250 15.37 -7.39 3.48
CA ILE A 250 14.48 -8.46 3.97
C ILE A 250 15.09 -9.13 5.20
N GLU A 251 16.40 -9.38 5.18
CA GLU A 251 17.12 -10.05 6.27
C GLU A 251 17.12 -9.18 7.54
N VAL A 252 17.28 -7.87 7.40
CA VAL A 252 17.42 -6.96 8.55
C VAL A 252 16.09 -6.39 9.04
N LEU A 253 15.13 -6.13 8.14
CA LEU A 253 13.86 -5.51 8.49
C LEU A 253 12.72 -6.53 8.66
N VAL A 254 12.58 -7.47 7.74
CA VAL A 254 11.38 -8.33 7.71
C VAL A 254 11.53 -9.53 8.64
N LEU A 255 12.66 -10.25 8.58
CA LEU A 255 12.83 -11.49 9.35
C LEU A 255 12.74 -11.29 10.87
N PRO A 256 13.36 -10.27 11.50
CA PRO A 256 13.25 -10.11 12.95
C PRO A 256 11.83 -9.81 13.42
N ARG A 257 11.05 -9.06 12.62
CA ARG A 257 9.64 -8.75 12.89
C ARG A 257 8.77 -10.00 12.76
N VAL A 258 8.97 -10.80 11.71
CA VAL A 258 8.27 -12.07 11.51
C VAL A 258 8.57 -13.01 12.68
N ALA A 259 9.84 -13.24 13.02
CA ALA A 259 10.22 -14.11 14.12
C ALA A 259 9.69 -13.61 15.47
N GLY A 260 9.79 -12.30 15.72
CA GLY A 260 9.27 -11.69 16.94
C GLY A 260 7.75 -11.90 17.08
N LEU A 261 6.99 -11.72 15.99
CA LEU A 261 5.55 -11.90 16.01
C LEU A 261 5.13 -13.37 16.12
N VAL A 262 5.84 -14.29 15.46
CA VAL A 262 5.61 -15.74 15.56
C VAL A 262 5.79 -16.26 16.98
N ILE A 263 6.69 -15.64 17.77
CA ILE A 263 6.90 -15.95 19.19
C ILE A 263 5.88 -15.23 20.06
N ALA A 264 5.62 -13.94 19.81
CA ALA A 264 4.78 -13.11 20.66
C ALA A 264 3.30 -13.49 20.57
N LEU A 265 2.78 -13.81 19.38
CA LEU A 265 1.33 -14.04 19.19
C LEU A 265 0.82 -15.26 19.97
N PRO A 266 1.48 -16.45 19.96
CA PRO A 266 1.06 -17.57 20.77
C PRO A 266 1.05 -17.26 22.28
N LEU A 267 2.06 -16.53 22.76
CA LEU A 267 2.14 -16.13 24.17
C LEU A 267 1.01 -15.18 24.56
N LEU A 268 0.69 -14.21 23.69
CA LEU A 268 -0.44 -13.32 23.86
C LEU A 268 -1.78 -14.07 23.85
N THR A 269 -1.94 -15.06 22.96
CA THR A 269 -3.15 -15.90 22.90
C THR A 269 -3.38 -16.62 24.23
N VAL A 270 -2.34 -17.19 24.84
CA VAL A 270 -2.47 -17.86 26.16
C VAL A 270 -2.96 -16.88 27.23
N ILE A 271 -2.45 -15.65 27.21
CA ILE A 271 -2.89 -14.60 28.15
C ILE A 271 -4.34 -14.20 27.88
N ALA A 272 -4.69 -14.02 26.60
CA ALA A 272 -6.05 -13.69 26.16
C ALA A 272 -7.04 -14.79 26.57
N ASP A 273 -6.67 -16.05 26.41
CA ASP A 273 -7.47 -17.21 26.81
C ASP A 273 -7.70 -17.22 28.32
N ALA A 274 -6.63 -17.09 29.11
CA ALA A 274 -6.73 -17.07 30.57
C ALA A 274 -7.66 -15.95 31.05
N ILE A 275 -7.49 -14.74 30.52
CA ILE A 275 -8.27 -13.57 30.94
C ILE A 275 -9.70 -13.63 30.39
N GLY A 276 -9.89 -14.11 29.15
CA GLY A 276 -11.21 -14.35 28.58
C GLY A 276 -12.02 -15.34 29.43
N LEU A 277 -11.43 -16.47 29.81
CA LEU A 277 -12.08 -17.45 30.69
C LEU A 277 -12.46 -16.84 32.04
N THR A 278 -11.64 -15.96 32.63
CA THR A 278 -12.05 -15.25 33.85
C THR A 278 -13.26 -14.33 33.63
N GLY A 279 -13.40 -13.72 32.45
CA GLY A 279 -14.60 -12.97 32.07
C GLY A 279 -15.85 -13.85 32.03
N GLY A 280 -15.73 -15.05 31.45
CA GLY A 280 -16.79 -16.07 31.47
C GLY A 280 -17.18 -16.49 32.89
N ALA A 281 -16.19 -16.72 33.76
CA ALA A 281 -16.42 -17.08 35.16
C ALA A 281 -17.18 -15.98 35.93
N VAL A 282 -16.82 -14.71 35.71
CA VAL A 282 -17.49 -13.56 36.34
C VAL A 282 -18.95 -13.50 35.89
N LEU A 283 -19.24 -13.68 34.60
CA LEU A 283 -20.62 -13.66 34.14
C LEU A 283 -21.43 -14.83 34.70
N CYS A 284 -20.92 -16.07 34.64
CA CYS A 284 -21.64 -17.23 35.18
C CYS A 284 -21.95 -17.07 36.68
N ARG A 285 -21.03 -16.43 37.43
CA ARG A 285 -21.23 -16.13 38.85
C ARG A 285 -22.35 -15.13 39.10
N LEU A 286 -22.49 -14.12 38.23
CA LEU A 286 -23.43 -13.00 38.40
C LEU A 286 -24.81 -13.27 37.80
N LEU A 287 -24.88 -14.01 36.69
CA LEU A 287 -26.12 -14.23 35.94
C LEU A 287 -26.77 -15.58 36.25
N LEU A 288 -25.96 -16.62 36.47
CA LEU A 288 -26.42 -18.01 36.66
C LEU A 288 -26.30 -18.48 38.12
N ASP A 289 -25.89 -17.59 39.03
CA ASP A 289 -25.58 -17.90 40.44
C ASP A 289 -24.62 -19.10 40.63
N MET A 290 -23.80 -19.41 39.62
CA MET A 290 -22.92 -20.57 39.63
C MET A 290 -21.67 -20.31 40.48
N PRO A 291 -21.38 -21.13 41.52
CA PRO A 291 -20.15 -21.01 42.29
C PRO A 291 -18.90 -21.26 41.45
N LEU A 292 -17.79 -20.59 41.76
CA LEU A 292 -16.52 -20.72 41.02
C LEU A 292 -16.01 -22.18 40.95
N VAL A 293 -16.24 -22.97 42.01
CA VAL A 293 -15.84 -24.38 42.05
C VAL A 293 -16.60 -25.20 41.00
N GLN A 294 -17.90 -24.92 40.82
CA GLN A 294 -18.71 -25.57 39.80
C GLN A 294 -18.25 -25.15 38.40
N TYR A 295 -18.07 -23.84 38.16
CA TYR A 295 -17.53 -23.33 36.89
C TYR A 295 -16.21 -24.01 36.49
N LEU A 296 -15.26 -24.14 37.43
CA LEU A 296 -13.98 -24.79 37.18
C LEU A 296 -14.10 -26.29 36.90
N THR A 297 -15.13 -26.94 37.45
CA THR A 297 -15.39 -28.36 37.21
C THR A 297 -15.93 -28.56 35.80
N GLU A 298 -16.93 -27.77 35.41
CA GLU A 298 -17.50 -27.78 34.05
C GLU A 298 -16.46 -27.37 32.98
N MET A 299 -15.66 -26.35 33.27
CA MET A 299 -14.56 -25.94 32.38
C MET A 299 -13.57 -27.08 32.15
N LYS A 300 -13.21 -27.84 33.19
CA LYS A 300 -12.29 -28.98 33.07
C LYS A 300 -12.90 -30.13 32.27
N SER A 301 -14.19 -30.42 32.42
CA SER A 301 -14.87 -31.44 31.61
C SER A 301 -15.02 -31.02 30.15
N ALA A 302 -15.17 -29.72 29.87
CA ALA A 302 -15.25 -29.20 28.51
C ALA A 302 -13.91 -29.23 27.75
N ILE A 303 -12.78 -29.14 28.46
CA ILE A 303 -11.44 -29.14 27.85
C ILE A 303 -11.06 -30.56 27.42
N GLY A 304 -11.28 -30.85 26.14
CA GLY A 304 -10.69 -32.01 25.47
C GLY A 304 -9.16 -31.87 25.28
N PRO A 305 -8.46 -32.98 25.00
CA PRO A 305 -6.98 -33.00 24.88
C PRO A 305 -6.45 -32.13 23.73
N THR A 306 -7.27 -31.84 22.73
CA THR A 306 -6.90 -31.05 21.55
C THR A 306 -7.39 -29.61 21.60
N THR A 307 -8.32 -29.26 22.51
CA THR A 307 -9.02 -27.97 22.52
C THR A 307 -8.05 -26.79 22.57
N PHE A 308 -7.08 -26.84 23.49
CA PHE A 308 -6.06 -25.79 23.62
C PHE A 308 -5.10 -25.74 22.42
N TRP A 309 -4.62 -26.90 21.96
CA TRP A 309 -3.64 -26.97 20.87
C TRP A 309 -4.19 -26.47 19.53
N VAL A 310 -5.49 -26.65 19.28
CA VAL A 310 -6.14 -26.14 18.06
C VAL A 310 -6.02 -24.62 17.94
N GLY A 311 -6.19 -23.88 19.04
CA GLY A 311 -6.01 -22.42 19.05
C GLY A 311 -4.54 -22.01 18.91
N ILE A 312 -3.66 -22.64 19.67
CA ILE A 312 -2.24 -22.29 19.70
C ILE A 312 -1.55 -22.54 18.35
N ILE A 313 -1.86 -23.64 17.66
CA ILE A 313 -1.26 -23.95 16.35
C ILE A 313 -1.63 -22.91 15.28
N LYS A 314 -2.79 -22.25 15.39
CA LYS A 314 -3.19 -21.18 14.46
C LYS A 314 -2.42 -19.89 14.68
N ALA A 315 -1.95 -19.61 15.90
CA ALA A 315 -1.31 -18.34 16.23
C ALA A 315 -0.05 -18.06 15.39
N PRO A 316 0.91 -18.99 15.20
CA PRO A 316 2.04 -18.77 14.30
C PRO A 316 1.64 -18.47 12.85
N VAL A 317 0.57 -19.08 12.36
CA VAL A 317 0.07 -18.85 10.99
C VAL A 317 -0.45 -17.43 10.85
N PHE A 318 -1.26 -16.96 11.80
CA PHE A 318 -1.71 -15.57 11.80
C PHE A 318 -0.56 -14.59 11.97
N ALA A 319 0.42 -14.89 12.83
CA ALA A 319 1.62 -14.08 12.99
C ALA A 319 2.38 -13.92 11.67
N LEU A 320 2.58 -15.00 10.92
CA LEU A 320 3.21 -14.96 9.59
C LEU A 320 2.41 -14.08 8.64
N LEU A 321 1.09 -14.27 8.55
CA LEU A 321 0.23 -13.49 7.66
C LEU A 321 0.29 -11.99 7.99
N ILE A 322 0.23 -11.64 9.27
CA ILE A 322 0.28 -10.24 9.73
C ILE A 322 1.64 -9.61 9.41
N ALA A 323 2.74 -10.24 9.81
CA ALA A 323 4.08 -9.67 9.63
C ALA A 323 4.45 -9.54 8.15
N LEU A 324 4.12 -10.56 7.32
CA LEU A 324 4.38 -10.52 5.88
C LEU A 324 3.54 -9.45 5.19
N SER A 325 2.25 -9.37 5.50
CA SER A 325 1.36 -8.37 4.89
C SER A 325 1.75 -6.94 5.27
N ALA A 326 2.11 -6.71 6.53
CA ALA A 326 2.60 -5.42 7.01
C ALA A 326 3.92 -5.03 6.34
N SER A 327 4.88 -5.96 6.29
CA SER A 327 6.19 -5.70 5.68
C SER A 327 6.10 -5.48 4.18
N TYR A 328 5.24 -6.24 3.48
CA TYR A 328 5.01 -6.07 2.05
C TYR A 328 4.41 -4.71 1.72
N ARG A 329 3.46 -4.23 2.53
CA ARG A 329 2.83 -2.92 2.32
C ARG A 329 3.72 -1.74 2.72
N GLY A 330 4.68 -1.96 3.62
CA GLY A 330 5.63 -0.93 4.03
C GLY A 330 6.79 -0.74 3.03
N LEU A 331 7.17 -1.79 2.30
CA LEU A 331 8.25 -1.76 1.30
C LEU A 331 7.79 -1.22 -0.05
#